data_AF-A0A6G6KFE2-F1
#
_entry.id   AF-A0A6G6KFE2-F1
#
_cell.length_a   1.000
_cell.length_b   1.000
_cell.length_c   1.000
_cell.angle_alpha   90.00
_cell.angle_beta   90.00
_cell.angle_gamma   90.00
#
_symmetry.space_group_name_H-M   'P 1'
#
loop_
_entity.id
_entity.type
_entity.pdbx_description
1 polymer ?
#
loop_
_entity_poly.entity_id
_entity_poly.type
_entity_poly.pdbx_seq_one_letter_code
_entity_poly.pdbx_strand_id
1 'polypeptide(L)'
;MLWTVVGFLGAAIFGSRFLLQWLQSEKEKKLVVPWYFWHLSFWGSVLNLLYFLHLDKAPLILGNCFLPFLYGRNILFLRREGTKGGGRKVFAAVAVLVLAGFGWSMFFDKDGDTGPGGSPEHRSKALLKQTAAALKGYHGEQGHFPSGDAKAILETLKKEGFPVNAANLPDTTDVSLDGWKQPIQILTSGNSFIVRSSGKNGIFEDSLSETRDDILIQGSVP
;
A
#
# COMPACT_ATOMS: atom_id res chain seq x y z
N MET A 1 -7.58 -4.39 -2.03
CA MET A 1 -8.58 -5.32 -1.42
C MET A 1 -7.97 -6.64 -0.97
N LEU A 2 -7.11 -7.30 -1.77
CA LEU A 2 -6.50 -8.59 -1.41
C LEU A 2 -5.68 -8.57 -0.11
N TRP A 3 -4.84 -7.55 0.09
CA TRP A 3 -4.05 -7.37 1.32
C TRP A 3 -4.91 -7.20 2.58
N THR A 4 -6.06 -6.56 2.45
CA THR A 4 -7.06 -6.44 3.51
C THR A 4 -7.58 -7.82 3.90
N VAL A 5 -7.87 -8.70 2.92
CA VAL A 5 -8.28 -10.09 3.17
C VAL A 5 -7.16 -10.88 3.86
N VAL A 6 -5.90 -10.72 3.43
CA VAL A 6 -4.75 -11.37 4.08
C VAL A 6 -4.60 -10.91 5.54
N GLY A 7 -4.75 -9.61 5.81
CA GLY A 7 -4.74 -9.06 7.16
C GLY A 7 -5.86 -9.61 8.04
N PHE A 8 -7.10 -9.65 7.53
CA PHE A 8 -8.24 -10.25 8.25
C PHE A 8 -8.07 -11.75 8.47
N LEU A 9 -7.53 -12.48 7.49
CA LEU A 9 -7.27 -13.91 7.60
C LEU A 9 -6.18 -14.20 8.63
N GLY A 10 -5.08 -13.43 8.62
CA GLY A 10 -4.02 -13.48 9.62
C GLY A 10 -4.57 -13.22 11.03
N ALA A 11 -5.38 -12.17 11.18
CA ALA A 11 -6.05 -11.84 12.45
C ALA A 11 -7.02 -12.94 12.90
N ALA A 12 -7.82 -13.50 11.99
CA ALA A 12 -8.77 -14.57 12.30
C ALA A 12 -8.07 -15.86 12.73
N ILE A 13 -7.00 -16.27 12.04
CA ILE A 13 -6.19 -17.44 12.40
C ILE A 13 -5.48 -17.21 13.74
N PHE A 14 -4.93 -16.00 13.94
CA PHE A 14 -4.26 -15.68 15.19
C PHE A 14 -5.24 -15.54 16.37
N GLY A 15 -6.48 -15.12 16.14
CA GLY A 15 -7.53 -15.04 17.16
C GLY A 15 -8.16 -16.40 17.49
N SER A 16 -8.31 -17.27 16.49
CA SER A 16 -8.96 -18.58 16.66
C SER A 16 -8.24 -19.48 17.65
N ARG A 17 -6.95 -19.24 17.92
CA ARG A 17 -6.17 -19.95 18.94
C ARG A 17 -6.80 -19.89 20.34
N PHE A 18 -7.38 -18.75 20.71
CA PHE A 18 -8.02 -18.58 22.03
C PHE A 18 -9.39 -19.25 22.06
N LEU A 19 -10.15 -19.16 20.97
CA LEU A 19 -11.44 -19.86 20.81
C LEU A 19 -11.25 -21.38 20.91
N LEU A 20 -10.27 -21.93 20.20
CA LEU A 20 -10.01 -23.37 20.21
C LEU A 20 -9.35 -23.85 21.50
N GLN A 21 -8.56 -23.00 22.17
CA GLN A 21 -8.08 -23.27 23.51
C GLN A 21 -9.24 -23.33 24.51
N TRP A 22 -10.15 -22.36 24.47
CA TRP A 22 -11.30 -22.30 25.35
C TRP A 22 -12.21 -23.52 25.17
N LEU A 23 -12.56 -23.85 23.93
CA LEU A 23 -13.39 -25.02 23.62
C LEU A 23 -12.78 -26.34 24.13
N GLN A 24 -11.46 -26.49 24.02
CA GLN A 24 -10.77 -27.67 24.54
C GLN A 24 -10.69 -27.67 26.06
N SER A 25 -10.43 -26.50 26.66
CA SER A 25 -10.38 -26.32 28.11
C SER A 25 -11.72 -26.62 28.76
N GLU A 26 -12.84 -26.30 28.12
CA GLU A 26 -14.18 -26.67 28.58
C GLU A 26 -14.42 -28.16 28.47
N LYS A 27 -14.05 -28.76 27.34
CA LYS A 27 -14.20 -30.20 27.11
C LYS A 27 -13.42 -31.04 28.13
N GLU A 28 -12.21 -30.61 28.47
CA GLU A 28 -11.33 -31.32 29.40
C GLU A 28 -11.43 -30.82 30.86
N LYS A 29 -12.17 -29.72 31.10
CA LYS A 29 -12.29 -29.01 32.39
C LYS A 29 -10.94 -28.70 33.05
N LYS A 30 -9.91 -28.49 32.23
CA LYS A 30 -8.53 -28.24 32.66
C LYS A 30 -7.93 -27.17 31.76
N LEU A 31 -7.05 -26.35 32.32
CA LEU A 31 -6.25 -25.36 31.57
C LEU A 31 -5.20 -26.09 30.73
N VAL A 32 -5.59 -26.59 29.56
CA VAL A 32 -4.73 -27.35 28.65
C VAL A 32 -4.44 -26.52 27.41
N VAL A 33 -3.17 -26.47 27.00
CA VAL A 33 -2.74 -25.85 25.74
C VAL A 33 -2.62 -26.96 24.69
N PRO A 34 -3.56 -27.05 23.74
CA PRO A 34 -3.58 -28.11 22.76
C PRO A 34 -2.48 -27.94 21.70
N TRP A 35 -2.05 -29.04 21.09
CA TRP A 35 -0.95 -29.02 20.11
C TRP A 35 -1.21 -28.11 18.89
N TYR A 36 -2.48 -27.93 18.47
CA TYR A 36 -2.84 -27.03 17.36
C TYR A 36 -2.68 -25.55 17.70
N PHE A 37 -2.67 -25.18 18.99
CA PHE A 37 -2.44 -23.80 19.43
C PHE A 37 -1.12 -23.26 18.89
N TRP A 38 -0.06 -24.07 18.96
CA TRP A 38 1.27 -23.70 18.47
C TRP A 38 1.30 -23.52 16.95
N HIS A 39 0.59 -24.38 16.21
CA HIS A 39 0.51 -24.28 14.76
C HIS A 39 -0.26 -23.05 14.28
N LEU A 40 -1.40 -22.75 14.90
CA LEU A 40 -2.20 -21.56 14.58
C LEU A 40 -1.43 -20.28 14.92
N SER A 41 -0.68 -20.29 16.03
CA SER A 41 0.14 -19.15 16.43
C SER A 41 1.29 -18.91 15.45
N PHE A 42 1.96 -19.98 15.00
CA PHE A 42 3.02 -19.89 13.99
C PHE A 42 2.47 -19.30 12.68
N TRP A 43 1.45 -19.91 12.08
CA TRP A 43 0.94 -19.44 10.78
C TRP A 43 0.24 -18.08 10.86
N GLY A 44 -0.51 -17.81 11.93
CA GLY A 44 -1.11 -16.49 12.15
C GLY A 44 -0.06 -15.39 12.29
N SER A 45 1.05 -15.66 12.99
CA SER A 45 2.15 -14.70 13.10
C SER A 45 2.92 -14.51 11.78
N VAL A 46 3.12 -15.57 10.99
CA VAL A 46 3.72 -15.46 9.64
C VAL A 46 2.85 -14.60 8.73
N LEU A 47 1.53 -14.85 8.71
CA LEU A 47 0.59 -14.05 7.90
C LEU A 47 0.55 -12.58 8.32
N ASN A 48 0.50 -12.32 9.63
CA ASN A 48 0.54 -10.95 10.14
C ASN A 48 1.88 -10.27 9.83
N LEU A 49 3.00 -11.00 9.90
CA LEU A 49 4.31 -10.47 9.53
C LEU A 49 4.36 -10.10 8.05
N LEU A 50 3.87 -10.96 7.15
CA LEU A 50 3.77 -10.66 5.72
C LEU A 50 2.88 -9.43 5.45
N TYR A 51 1.74 -9.34 6.13
CA TYR A 51 0.86 -8.17 6.05
C TYR A 51 1.51 -6.89 6.59
N PHE A 52 2.28 -6.98 7.70
CA PHE A 52 2.94 -5.83 8.29
C PHE A 52 4.16 -5.37 7.51
N LEU A 53 4.87 -6.29 6.86
CA LEU A 53 5.90 -5.96 5.88
C LEU A 53 5.30 -5.17 4.72
N HIS A 54 4.11 -5.55 4.23
CA HIS A 54 3.42 -4.78 3.18
C HIS A 54 2.99 -3.37 3.64
N LEU A 55 2.68 -3.20 4.93
CA LEU A 55 2.30 -1.90 5.48
C LEU A 55 3.50 -0.97 5.74
N ASP A 56 4.75 -1.46 5.65
CA ASP A 56 6.00 -0.73 5.96
C ASP A 56 5.99 -0.04 7.34
N LYS A 57 5.25 -0.58 8.30
CA LYS A 57 5.17 -0.05 9.67
C LYS A 57 6.21 -0.72 10.57
N ALA A 58 7.36 -0.08 10.71
CA ALA A 58 8.49 -0.60 11.48
C ALA A 58 8.15 -1.12 12.90
N PRO A 59 7.33 -0.44 13.73
CA PRO A 59 6.99 -0.95 15.06
C PRO A 59 6.21 -2.27 15.03
N LEU A 60 5.34 -2.43 14.04
CA LEU A 60 4.53 -3.63 13.87
C LEU A 60 5.38 -4.80 13.36
N ILE A 61 6.28 -4.54 12.42
CA ILE A 61 7.21 -5.54 11.87
C ILE A 61 8.14 -6.05 12.98
N LEU A 62 8.76 -5.14 13.75
CA LEU A 62 9.64 -5.49 14.86
C LEU A 62 8.90 -6.26 15.96
N GLY A 63 7.65 -5.87 16.26
CA GLY A 63 6.82 -6.60 17.21
C GLY A 63 6.49 -8.01 16.75
N ASN A 64 6.25 -8.24 15.45
CA ASN A 64 5.79 -9.53 14.92
C ASN A 64 6.90 -10.45 14.42
N CYS A 65 8.12 -9.96 14.15
CA CYS A 65 9.19 -10.77 13.57
C CYS A 65 9.68 -11.89 14.51
N PHE A 66 9.58 -11.69 15.82
CA PHE A 66 10.03 -12.65 16.82
C PHE A 66 9.02 -13.79 17.08
N LEU A 67 7.73 -13.56 16.80
CA LEU A 67 6.67 -14.52 17.12
C LEU A 67 6.75 -15.83 16.31
N PRO A 68 6.96 -15.82 14.98
CA PRO A 68 7.14 -17.04 14.21
C PRO A 68 8.29 -17.90 14.74
N PHE A 69 9.39 -17.27 15.16
CA PHE A 69 10.54 -18.00 15.70
C PHE A 69 10.20 -18.72 17.02
N LEU A 70 9.54 -18.00 17.94
CA LEU A 70 9.14 -18.55 19.24
C LEU A 70 8.17 -19.74 19.07
N TYR A 71 7.16 -19.59 18.19
CA TYR A 71 6.18 -20.64 17.95
C TYR A 71 6.76 -21.82 17.16
N GLY A 72 7.63 -21.54 16.18
CA GLY A 72 8.33 -22.57 15.41
C GLY A 72 9.19 -23.46 16.30
N ARG A 73 9.92 -22.86 17.25
CA ARG A 73 10.70 -23.59 18.26
C ARG A 73 9.81 -24.50 19.11
N ASN A 74 8.65 -24.00 19.55
CA ASN A 74 7.73 -24.78 20.39
C ASN A 74 7.09 -25.95 19.63
N ILE A 75 6.82 -25.80 18.33
CA ILE A 75 6.39 -26.92 17.46
C ILE A 75 7.49 -28.00 17.36
N LEU A 76 8.77 -27.59 17.26
CA LEU A 76 9.90 -28.52 17.21
C LEU A 76 10.01 -29.37 18.48
N PHE A 77 9.78 -28.77 19.65
CA PHE A 77 9.73 -29.50 20.93
C PHE A 77 8.56 -30.48 20.97
N LEU A 78 7.36 -30.06 20.56
CA LEU A 78 6.19 -30.93 20.49
C LEU A 78 6.41 -32.17 19.59
N ARG A 79 7.14 -31.99 18.48
CA ARG A 79 7.46 -33.09 17.55
C ARG A 79 8.40 -34.13 18.16
N ARG A 80 9.27 -33.73 19.11
CA ARG A 80 10.13 -34.64 19.86
C ARG A 80 9.36 -35.48 20.88
N GLU A 81 8.23 -35.00 21.37
CA GLU A 81 7.39 -35.68 22.36
C GLU A 81 6.38 -36.66 21.76
N GLY A 82 6.42 -36.93 20.45
CA GLY A 82 5.68 -38.02 19.82
C GLY A 82 4.16 -37.86 19.78
N THR A 83 3.63 -36.65 19.99
CA THR A 83 2.20 -36.36 19.94
C THR A 83 1.64 -36.52 18.52
N LYS A 84 1.08 -37.68 18.21
CA LYS A 84 0.40 -38.00 16.94
C LYS A 84 -1.02 -37.41 16.94
N GLY A 85 -1.16 -36.09 16.80
CA GLY A 85 -2.45 -35.41 16.66
C GLY A 85 -2.84 -35.17 15.20
N GLY A 86 -4.15 -35.17 14.89
CA GLY A 86 -4.75 -34.94 13.55
C GLY A 86 -4.45 -33.59 12.87
N GLY A 87 -3.44 -32.87 13.36
CA GLY A 87 -3.02 -31.57 12.89
C GLY A 87 -2.38 -31.48 11.55
N ARG A 88 -1.90 -32.59 11.01
CA ARG A 88 -1.41 -32.61 9.64
C ARG A 88 -2.46 -32.14 8.65
N LYS A 89 -3.74 -32.45 8.87
CA LYS A 89 -4.84 -32.02 7.98
C LYS A 89 -5.12 -30.52 8.11
N VAL A 90 -5.19 -30.01 9.35
CA VAL A 90 -5.38 -28.57 9.61
C VAL A 90 -4.18 -27.76 9.11
N PHE A 91 -2.96 -28.25 9.34
CA PHE A 91 -1.71 -27.69 8.85
C PHE A 91 -1.67 -27.63 7.32
N ALA A 92 -2.01 -28.73 6.64
CA ALA A 92 -2.05 -28.77 5.19
C ALA A 92 -3.11 -27.81 4.63
N ALA A 93 -4.31 -27.76 5.24
CA ALA A 93 -5.37 -26.85 4.82
C ALA A 93 -4.95 -25.38 4.95
N VAL A 94 -4.38 -24.99 6.10
CA VAL A 94 -3.90 -23.61 6.32
C VAL A 94 -2.75 -23.29 5.37
N ALA A 95 -1.76 -24.18 5.22
CA ALA A 95 -0.64 -23.95 4.31
C ALA A 95 -1.10 -23.80 2.85
N VAL A 96 -2.06 -24.61 2.40
CA VAL A 96 -2.63 -24.50 1.04
C VAL A 96 -3.35 -23.17 0.86
N LEU A 97 -4.15 -22.71 1.83
CA LEU A 97 -4.84 -21.42 1.74
C LEU A 97 -3.85 -20.25 1.69
N VAL A 98 -2.79 -20.30 2.50
CA VAL A 98 -1.74 -19.28 2.51
C VAL A 98 -0.97 -19.26 1.19
N LEU A 99 -0.52 -20.43 0.71
CA LEU A 99 0.22 -20.54 -0.53
C LEU A 99 -0.63 -20.20 -1.76
N ALA A 100 -1.92 -20.54 -1.75
CA ALA A 100 -2.84 -20.15 -2.81
C ALA A 100 -3.07 -18.63 -2.81
N GLY A 101 -3.30 -18.00 -1.65
CA GLY A 101 -3.43 -16.55 -1.55
C GLY A 101 -2.17 -15.80 -1.95
N PHE A 102 -1.00 -16.27 -1.51
CA PHE A 102 0.30 -15.66 -1.81
C PHE A 102 0.75 -15.91 -3.25
N GLY A 103 0.54 -17.12 -3.77
CA GLY A 103 0.81 -17.46 -5.17
C GLY A 103 -0.07 -16.64 -6.11
N TRP A 104 -1.37 -16.56 -5.82
CA TRP A 104 -2.29 -15.75 -6.62
C TRP A 104 -1.91 -14.26 -6.60
N SER A 105 -1.51 -13.70 -5.45
CA SER A 105 -1.01 -12.32 -5.40
C SER A 105 0.29 -12.14 -6.19
N MET A 106 1.20 -13.11 -6.18
CA MET A 106 2.48 -12.97 -6.88
C MET A 106 2.33 -13.02 -8.42
N PHE A 107 1.35 -13.76 -8.93
CA PHE A 107 1.17 -13.96 -10.36
C PHE A 107 0.17 -12.99 -11.01
N PHE A 108 -0.81 -12.46 -10.27
CA PHE A 108 -1.84 -11.56 -10.83
C PHE A 108 -1.70 -10.09 -10.40
N ASP A 109 -0.76 -9.76 -9.52
CA ASP A 109 -0.45 -8.37 -9.12
C ASP A 109 0.65 -7.77 -9.99
N LYS A 110 0.59 -8.03 -11.31
CA LYS A 110 1.50 -7.42 -12.31
C LYS A 110 0.88 -6.19 -13.00
N ASP A 111 -0.30 -5.78 -12.56
CA ASP A 111 -0.99 -4.58 -13.01
C ASP A 111 -0.89 -3.47 -11.95
N GLY A 112 0.31 -2.92 -11.81
CA GLY A 112 0.56 -1.51 -11.47
C GLY A 112 0.16 -0.93 -10.10
N ASP A 113 -0.49 -1.64 -9.18
CA ASP A 113 -1.20 -0.98 -8.05
C ASP A 113 -0.60 -1.15 -6.64
N THR A 114 0.51 -1.88 -6.48
CA THR A 114 1.03 -2.27 -5.16
C THR A 114 2.55 -2.17 -5.02
N GLY A 115 3.16 -1.16 -5.66
CA GLY A 115 4.51 -0.73 -5.29
C GLY A 115 4.56 -0.08 -3.90
N PRO A 116 5.73 0.03 -3.24
CA PRO A 116 5.91 0.47 -1.85
C PRO A 116 5.72 2.00 -1.66
N GLY A 117 4.59 2.53 -2.10
CA GLY A 117 4.35 3.98 -2.19
C GLY A 117 2.88 4.40 -2.20
N GLY A 118 1.99 3.62 -1.60
CA GLY A 118 0.55 3.92 -1.52
C GLY A 118 -0.20 3.81 -2.85
N SER A 119 -1.53 3.98 -2.79
CA SER A 119 -2.42 3.94 -3.97
C SER A 119 -2.02 4.99 -5.03
N PRO A 120 -2.34 4.76 -6.32
CA PRO A 120 -2.08 5.70 -7.42
C PRO A 120 -2.62 7.09 -7.13
N GLU A 121 -3.75 7.18 -6.44
CA GLU A 121 -4.36 8.43 -5.98
C GLU A 121 -3.44 9.20 -5.03
N HIS A 122 -2.80 8.52 -4.07
CA HIS A 122 -1.84 9.15 -3.17
C HIS A 122 -0.61 9.68 -3.92
N ARG A 123 -0.14 8.95 -4.94
CA ARG A 123 0.99 9.37 -5.77
C ARG A 123 0.63 10.56 -6.66
N SER A 124 -0.52 10.53 -7.32
CA SER A 124 -1.04 11.67 -8.09
C SER A 124 -1.19 12.91 -7.19
N LYS A 125 -1.79 12.76 -6.01
CA LYS A 125 -1.95 13.88 -5.07
C LYS A 125 -0.63 14.45 -4.56
N ALA A 126 0.36 13.60 -4.30
CA ALA A 126 1.70 14.04 -3.92
C ALA A 126 2.39 14.83 -5.05
N LEU A 127 2.29 14.34 -6.28
CA LEU A 127 2.82 15.00 -7.47
C LEU A 127 2.15 16.37 -7.70
N LEU A 128 0.82 16.43 -7.62
CA LEU A 128 0.07 17.68 -7.77
C LEU A 128 0.47 18.70 -6.70
N LYS A 129 0.60 18.28 -5.43
CA LYS A 129 1.03 19.16 -4.34
C LYS A 129 2.43 19.70 -4.54
N GLN A 130 3.35 18.85 -4.97
CA GLN A 130 4.73 19.26 -5.25
C GLN A 130 4.80 20.25 -6.42
N THR A 131 4.05 19.99 -7.49
CA THR A 131 3.98 20.88 -8.66
C THR A 131 3.36 22.23 -8.28
N ALA A 132 2.29 22.23 -7.49
CA ALA A 132 1.67 23.44 -6.96
C ALA A 132 2.64 24.25 -6.06
N ALA A 133 3.42 23.58 -5.22
CA ALA A 133 4.43 24.23 -4.38
C ALA A 133 5.56 24.85 -5.22
N ALA A 134 6.03 24.14 -6.25
CA ALA A 134 7.04 24.63 -7.18
C ALA A 134 6.55 25.84 -7.98
N LEU A 135 5.29 25.83 -8.45
CA LEU A 135 4.67 26.97 -9.13
C LEU A 135 4.57 28.20 -8.24
N LYS A 136 4.17 28.03 -6.98
CA LYS A 136 4.14 29.13 -6.00
C LYS A 136 5.54 29.69 -5.74
N GLY A 137 6.55 28.82 -5.61
CA GLY A 137 7.94 29.23 -5.45
C GLY A 137 8.44 30.05 -6.64
N TYR A 138 8.20 29.56 -7.86
CA TYR A 138 8.58 30.25 -9.09
C TYR A 138 7.91 31.63 -9.22
N HIS A 139 6.61 31.76 -8.94
CA HIS A 139 5.94 33.05 -8.94
C HIS A 139 6.50 34.00 -7.87
N GLY A 140 6.89 33.48 -6.70
CA GLY A 140 7.52 34.28 -5.65
C GLY A 140 8.88 34.87 -6.04
N GLU A 141 9.65 34.16 -6.87
CA GLU A 141 10.98 34.60 -7.32
C GLU A 141 10.94 35.41 -8.63
N GLN A 142 10.08 35.02 -9.58
CA GLN A 142 10.04 35.57 -10.95
C GLN A 142 8.88 36.57 -11.16
N GLY A 143 7.94 36.66 -10.22
CA GLY A 143 6.81 37.60 -10.28
C GLY A 143 5.74 37.27 -11.34
N HIS A 144 5.86 36.12 -12.02
CA HIS A 144 4.87 35.62 -12.97
C HIS A 144 4.86 34.08 -12.96
N PHE A 145 3.80 33.45 -13.48
CA PHE A 145 3.80 32.01 -13.73
C PHE A 145 4.49 31.67 -15.06
N PRO A 146 5.09 30.47 -15.19
CA PRO A 146 5.63 30.01 -16.45
C PRO A 146 4.49 29.71 -17.44
N SER A 147 4.68 30.08 -18.70
CA SER A 147 3.70 29.90 -19.77
C SER A 147 4.07 28.74 -20.69
N GLY A 148 3.07 28.03 -21.21
CA GLY A 148 3.23 26.90 -22.14
C GLY A 148 2.45 25.66 -21.70
N ASP A 149 2.66 24.56 -22.41
CA ASP A 149 2.06 23.27 -22.05
C ASP A 149 2.62 22.75 -20.72
N ALA A 150 1.91 21.81 -20.09
CA ALA A 150 2.32 21.21 -18.82
C ALA A 150 3.78 20.74 -18.82
N LYS A 151 4.25 20.18 -19.94
CA LYS A 151 5.65 19.76 -20.15
C LYS A 151 6.64 20.93 -20.09
N ALA A 152 6.36 22.01 -20.82
CA ALA A 152 7.21 23.20 -20.86
C ALA A 152 7.31 23.87 -19.49
N ILE A 153 6.19 23.91 -18.76
CA ILE A 153 6.15 24.41 -17.38
C ILE A 153 7.04 23.57 -16.45
N LEU A 154 6.93 22.25 -16.52
CA LEU A 154 7.72 21.34 -15.67
C LEU A 154 9.22 21.38 -16.00
N GLU A 155 9.57 21.49 -17.29
CA GLU A 155 10.96 21.67 -17.73
C GLU A 155 11.54 23.00 -17.23
N THR A 156 10.75 24.08 -17.28
CA THR A 156 11.15 25.39 -16.77
C THR A 156 11.38 25.33 -15.25
N LEU A 157 10.44 24.75 -14.49
CA LEU A 157 10.60 24.59 -13.04
C LEU A 157 11.84 23.76 -12.68
N LYS A 158 12.12 22.70 -13.44
CA LYS A 158 13.31 21.87 -13.24
C LYS A 158 14.60 22.63 -13.56
N LYS A 159 14.61 23.40 -14.64
CA LYS A 159 15.78 24.21 -15.07
C LYS A 159 16.13 25.27 -14.02
N GLU A 160 15.12 25.85 -13.39
CA GLU A 160 15.25 26.90 -12.37
C GLU A 160 15.50 26.33 -10.96
N GLY A 161 15.67 25.00 -10.84
CA GLY A 161 16.06 24.35 -9.58
C GLY A 161 14.92 24.05 -8.61
N PHE A 162 13.65 24.23 -9.02
CA PHE A 162 12.51 23.88 -8.17
C PHE A 162 12.33 22.35 -8.12
N PRO A 163 12.10 21.76 -6.93
CA PRO A 163 12.04 20.32 -6.76
C PRO A 163 10.72 19.78 -7.32
N VAL A 164 10.74 19.30 -8.56
CA VAL A 164 9.62 18.60 -9.19
C VAL A 164 10.01 17.15 -9.45
N ASN A 165 9.26 16.19 -8.91
CA ASN A 165 9.46 14.77 -9.20
C ASN A 165 8.94 14.44 -10.60
N ALA A 166 9.70 14.83 -11.60
CA ALA A 166 9.58 14.39 -12.99
C ALA A 166 10.07 12.94 -13.19
N ALA A 167 10.02 12.10 -12.14
CA ALA A 167 10.65 10.78 -12.09
C ALA A 167 9.97 9.73 -12.99
N ASN A 168 8.86 10.07 -13.65
CA ASN A 168 8.19 9.25 -14.65
C ASN A 168 7.95 10.03 -15.95
N LEU A 169 8.91 10.82 -16.44
CA LEU A 169 8.92 11.18 -17.85
C LEU A 169 9.46 9.95 -18.61
N PRO A 170 8.61 9.12 -19.25
CA PRO A 170 9.13 8.20 -20.24
C PRO A 170 9.82 9.04 -21.32
N ASP A 171 10.88 8.49 -21.90
CA ASP A 171 11.66 9.04 -23.02
C ASP A 171 10.82 9.17 -24.33
N THR A 172 9.50 9.17 -24.19
CA THR A 172 8.51 9.36 -25.23
C THR A 172 7.96 10.77 -25.11
N THR A 173 7.82 11.42 -26.24
CA THR A 173 7.50 12.83 -26.47
C THR A 173 6.27 13.41 -25.75
N ASP A 174 5.45 12.64 -25.04
CA ASP A 174 4.14 13.08 -24.56
C ASP A 174 3.93 12.94 -23.04
N VAL A 175 3.68 14.11 -22.45
CA VAL A 175 2.94 14.42 -21.21
C VAL A 175 3.45 13.87 -19.87
N SER A 176 3.56 14.76 -18.90
CA SER A 176 3.82 14.43 -17.50
C SER A 176 2.74 13.51 -16.96
N LEU A 177 3.16 12.33 -16.50
CA LEU A 177 2.29 11.25 -16.11
C LEU A 177 2.00 11.25 -14.59
N ASP A 178 0.73 11.07 -14.24
CA ASP A 178 0.28 10.93 -12.85
C ASP A 178 0.47 9.50 -12.30
N GLY A 179 -0.01 9.21 -11.09
CA GLY A 179 0.05 7.88 -10.48
C GLY A 179 -0.64 6.76 -11.30
N TRP A 180 -1.55 7.11 -12.21
CA TRP A 180 -2.24 6.21 -13.14
C TRP A 180 -1.58 6.15 -14.52
N LYS A 181 -0.41 6.77 -14.70
CA LYS A 181 0.26 6.97 -15.99
C LYS A 181 -0.58 7.78 -16.98
N GLN A 182 -1.41 8.69 -16.48
CA GLN A 182 -2.30 9.54 -17.27
C GLN A 182 -1.78 10.97 -17.33
N PRO A 183 -2.13 11.75 -18.37
CA PRO A 183 -1.65 13.12 -18.53
C PRO A 183 -2.12 14.03 -17.39
N ILE A 184 -1.25 14.95 -16.95
CA ILE A 184 -1.64 16.08 -16.09
C ILE A 184 -1.79 17.36 -16.90
N GLN A 185 -2.70 18.22 -16.46
CA GLN A 185 -2.93 19.54 -17.04
C GLN A 185 -2.58 20.62 -16.02
N ILE A 186 -1.80 21.60 -16.46
CA ILE A 186 -1.42 22.79 -15.69
C ILE A 186 -1.98 24.00 -16.43
N LEU A 187 -2.83 24.77 -15.78
CA LEU A 187 -3.40 26.00 -16.31
C LEU A 187 -2.98 27.15 -15.41
N THR A 188 -2.36 28.17 -15.99
CA THR A 188 -1.91 29.37 -15.28
C THR A 188 -2.59 30.59 -15.90
N SER A 189 -3.26 31.39 -15.09
CA SER A 189 -3.98 32.59 -15.53
C SER A 189 -3.77 33.73 -14.54
N GLY A 190 -2.98 34.73 -14.95
CA GLY A 190 -2.63 35.89 -14.11
C GLY A 190 -1.95 35.46 -12.82
N ASN A 191 -2.61 35.67 -11.69
CA ASN A 191 -2.14 35.32 -10.35
C ASN A 191 -2.70 33.96 -9.83
N SER A 192 -3.39 33.21 -10.68
CA SER A 192 -4.01 31.93 -10.32
C SER A 192 -3.42 30.78 -11.13
N PHE A 193 -3.35 29.61 -10.50
CA PHE A 193 -2.94 28.37 -11.15
C PHE A 193 -3.86 27.21 -10.76
N ILE A 194 -4.01 26.27 -11.69
CA ILE A 194 -4.75 25.03 -11.53
C ILE A 194 -3.87 23.89 -12.01
N VAL A 195 -3.70 22.87 -11.17
CA VAL A 195 -3.02 21.62 -11.52
C VAL A 195 -4.02 20.49 -11.34
N ARG A 196 -4.36 19.76 -12.40
CA ARG A 196 -5.29 18.63 -12.35
C ARG A 196 -4.75 17.39 -13.04
N SER A 197 -5.10 16.22 -12.50
CA SER A 197 -4.88 14.94 -13.18
C SER A 197 -6.13 14.49 -13.92
N SER A 198 -5.93 13.79 -15.03
CA SER A 198 -7.00 13.10 -15.76
C SER A 198 -7.59 11.89 -15.02
N GLY A 199 -6.99 11.46 -13.92
CA GLY A 199 -7.46 10.35 -13.08
C GLY A 199 -7.49 9.01 -13.83
N LYS A 200 -8.14 7.99 -13.23
CA LYS A 200 -8.19 6.62 -13.78
C LYS A 200 -8.80 6.52 -15.19
N ASN A 201 -9.66 7.48 -15.55
CA ASN A 201 -10.43 7.43 -16.78
C ASN A 201 -9.69 8.04 -17.99
N GLY A 202 -8.57 8.74 -17.79
CA GLY A 202 -7.78 9.32 -18.88
C GLY A 202 -8.50 10.41 -19.69
N ILE A 203 -9.63 10.93 -19.17
CA ILE A 203 -10.37 12.05 -19.75
C ILE A 203 -10.42 13.18 -18.72
N PHE A 204 -10.17 14.42 -19.17
CA PHE A 204 -10.42 15.61 -18.36
C PHE A 204 -11.90 15.97 -18.45
N GLU A 205 -12.57 16.13 -17.31
CA GLU A 205 -13.96 16.58 -17.31
C GLU A 205 -14.06 18.05 -17.77
N ASP A 206 -15.13 18.33 -18.52
CA ASP A 206 -15.37 19.62 -19.18
C ASP A 206 -15.58 20.75 -18.16
N SER A 207 -16.11 20.42 -16.98
CA SER A 207 -16.25 21.36 -15.87
C SER A 207 -15.23 21.12 -14.76
N LEU A 208 -14.59 22.21 -14.29
CA LEU A 208 -13.77 22.20 -13.08
C LEU A 208 -14.57 21.81 -11.82
N SER A 209 -15.91 21.99 -11.83
CA SER A 209 -16.78 21.59 -10.71
C SER A 209 -17.11 20.11 -10.69
N GLU A 210 -16.95 19.42 -11.83
CA GLU A 210 -17.15 17.97 -11.92
C GLU A 210 -15.85 17.24 -11.53
N THR A 211 -14.70 17.87 -11.84
CA THR A 211 -13.38 17.31 -11.54
C THR A 211 -13.25 17.06 -10.04
N ARG A 212 -13.04 15.79 -9.66
CA ARG A 212 -12.94 15.40 -8.26
C ARG A 212 -11.83 16.20 -7.51
N ASP A 213 -12.19 16.76 -6.35
CA ASP A 213 -11.30 17.56 -5.50
C ASP A 213 -10.02 16.84 -5.02
N ASP A 214 -9.99 15.51 -5.11
CA ASP A 214 -8.85 14.68 -4.71
C ASP A 214 -7.71 14.66 -5.75
N ILE A 215 -7.99 15.03 -7.00
CA ILE A 215 -7.06 15.09 -8.14
C ILE A 215 -6.96 16.49 -8.77
N LEU A 216 -7.43 17.52 -8.06
CA LEU A 216 -7.43 18.93 -8.46
C LEU A 216 -6.79 19.78 -7.35
N ILE A 217 -5.84 20.65 -7.71
CA ILE A 217 -5.30 21.68 -6.83
C ILE A 217 -5.39 23.03 -7.52
N GLN A 218 -6.15 23.94 -6.91
CA GLN A 218 -6.25 25.33 -7.32
C GLN A 218 -5.62 26.24 -6.27
N GLY A 219 -4.98 27.32 -6.71
CA GLY A 219 -4.42 28.32 -5.82
C GLY A 219 -4.21 29.65 -6.52
N SER A 220 -4.25 30.72 -5.74
CA SER A 220 -3.84 32.05 -6.16
C SER A 220 -2.66 32.54 -5.31
N VAL A 221 -1.84 33.39 -5.90
CA VAL A 221 -0.74 34.08 -5.22
C VAL A 221 -1.09 35.58 -5.23
N PRO A 222 -1.03 36.28 -4.08
CA PRO A 222 -1.33 37.71 -4.02
C PRO A 222 -0.34 38.56 -4.83
#